data_AF-A0A0D3LH45-F1
#
_entry.id   AF-A0A0D3LH45-F1
#
_cell.length_a   1.000
_cell.length_b   1.000
_cell.length_c   1.000
_cell.angle_alpha   90.00
_cell.angle_beta   90.00
_cell.angle_gamma   90.00
#
_symmetry.space_group_name_H-M   'P 1'
#
loop_
_entity.id
_entity.type
_entity.pdbx_description
1 polymer ?
#
loop_
_entity_poly.entity_id
_entity_poly.type
_entity_poly.pdbx_seq_one_letter_code
_entity_poly.pdbx_strand_id
1 'polypeptide(L)'
;MVAGLALLVWAIGTAAPQALHPLVWWVVLFFAVLTLLTGIFVLWGAKKFKNSFNAFFFAAMIIRFFASVIFITVAVVAGIQAVLVFVANFFVLYLCFQVFEITSLVTNLRAHLENPQDENI
;
A
#
# COMPACT_ATOMS: atom_id res chain seq x y z
N MET A 1 8.32 -6.77 -1.89
CA MET A 1 7.70 -5.50 -2.34
C MET A 1 8.35 -4.28 -1.69
N VAL A 2 8.25 -4.08 -0.37
CA VAL A 2 8.81 -2.90 0.34
C VAL A 2 10.32 -2.72 0.07
N ALA A 3 11.10 -3.80 0.12
CA ALA A 3 12.53 -3.76 -0.18
C ALA A 3 12.83 -3.33 -1.64
N GLY A 4 12.01 -3.76 -2.60
CA GLY A 4 12.17 -3.38 -4.01
C GLY A 4 11.88 -1.90 -4.24
N LEU A 5 10.84 -1.36 -3.58
CA LEU A 5 10.55 0.08 -3.63
C LEU A 5 11.61 0.91 -2.91
N ALA A 6 12.14 0.43 -1.79
CA ALA A 6 13.24 1.09 -1.09
C ALA A 6 14.50 1.17 -1.95
N LEU A 7 14.84 0.11 -2.69
CA LEU A 7 15.95 0.10 -3.65
C LEU A 7 15.72 1.07 -4.80
N LEU A 8 14.49 1.16 -5.31
CA LEU A 8 14.13 2.06 -6.40
C LEU A 8 14.20 3.54 -5.96
N VAL A 9 13.69 3.85 -4.77
CA VAL A 9 13.85 5.19 -4.14
C VAL A 9 15.32 5.51 -3.92
N TRP A 10 16.12 4.57 -3.44
CA TRP A 10 17.55 4.76 -3.26
C TRP A 10 18.28 5.06 -4.58
N ALA A 11 17.95 4.33 -5.66
CA ALA A 11 18.52 4.56 -6.99
C ALA A 11 18.11 5.91 -7.60
N ILE A 12 16.87 6.37 -7.39
CA ILE A 12 16.44 7.70 -7.82
C ILE A 12 17.14 8.79 -7.00
N GLY A 13 17.37 8.56 -5.71
CA GLY A 13 18.03 9.52 -4.84
C GLY A 13 19.49 9.78 -5.20
N THR A 14 20.19 8.77 -5.73
CA THR A 14 21.57 8.93 -6.23
C THR A 14 21.63 9.56 -7.62
N ALA A 15 20.65 9.29 -8.48
CA ALA A 15 20.61 9.82 -9.85
C ALA A 15 20.02 11.24 -9.96
N ALA A 16 19.04 11.58 -9.11
CA ALA A 16 18.30 12.83 -9.16
C ALA A 16 17.86 13.28 -7.74
N PRO A 17 18.79 13.83 -6.93
CA PRO A 17 18.52 14.18 -5.53
C PRO A 17 17.41 15.24 -5.38
N GLN A 18 17.24 16.16 -6.33
CA GLN A 18 16.14 17.13 -6.32
C GLN A 18 14.75 16.53 -6.57
N ALA A 19 14.66 15.29 -7.09
CA ALA A 19 13.39 14.65 -7.37
C ALA A 19 12.76 14.03 -6.10
N LEU A 20 13.56 13.77 -5.06
CA LEU A 20 13.10 13.16 -3.82
C LEU A 20 12.93 14.19 -2.72
N HIS A 21 11.75 14.16 -2.10
CA HIS A 21 11.54 14.92 -0.88
C HIS A 21 12.31 14.27 0.30
N PRO A 22 12.92 15.03 1.21
CA PRO A 22 13.61 14.47 2.38
C PRO A 22 12.74 13.54 3.24
N LEU A 23 11.43 13.80 3.28
CA LEU A 23 10.45 12.95 3.99
C LEU A 23 10.03 11.68 3.23
N VAL A 24 10.63 11.34 2.08
CA VAL A 24 10.26 10.13 1.32
C VAL A 24 10.38 8.85 2.14
N TRP A 25 11.39 8.76 3.03
CA TRP A 25 11.55 7.62 3.93
C TRP A 25 10.40 7.48 4.93
N TRP A 26 9.86 8.59 5.42
CA TRP A 26 8.66 8.59 6.26
C TRP A 26 7.43 8.13 5.49
N VAL A 27 7.30 8.50 4.22
CA VAL A 27 6.22 8.02 3.34
C VAL A 27 6.33 6.51 3.10
N VAL A 28 7.54 6.01 2.83
CA VAL A 28 7.79 4.56 2.66
C VAL A 28 7.45 3.79 3.94
N LEU A 29 7.88 4.29 5.10
CA LEU A 29 7.57 3.69 6.39
C LEU A 29 6.06 3.69 6.66
N PHE A 30 5.39 4.82 6.40
CA PHE A 30 3.93 4.93 6.51
C PHE A 30 3.22 3.85 5.68
N PHE A 31 3.59 3.70 4.40
CA PHE A 31 2.97 2.68 3.55
C PHE A 31 3.31 1.25 3.95
N ALA A 32 4.53 1.00 4.46
CA ALA A 32 4.90 -0.32 4.98
C ALA A 32 4.02 -0.71 6.19
N VAL A 33 3.86 0.19 7.16
CA VAL A 33 3.01 -0.02 8.34
C VAL A 33 1.55 -0.18 7.93
N LEU A 34 1.06 0.69 7.04
CA LEU A 34 -0.33 0.66 6.59
C LEU A 34 -0.68 -0.63 5.85
N THR A 35 0.25 -1.14 5.03
CA THR A 35 0.10 -2.43 4.33
C THR A 35 0.05 -3.60 5.32
N LEU A 36 0.89 -3.58 6.36
CA LEU A 36 0.85 -4.62 7.40
C LEU A 36 -0.45 -4.58 8.20
N LEU A 37 -0.89 -3.40 8.64
CA LEU A 37 -2.12 -3.24 9.41
C LEU A 37 -3.35 -3.69 8.61
N THR A 38 -3.46 -3.25 7.35
CA THR A 38 -4.57 -3.64 6.48
C THR A 38 -4.53 -5.12 6.14
N GLY A 39 -3.35 -5.70 5.88
CA GLY A 39 -3.19 -7.13 5.65
C GLY A 39 -3.62 -7.98 6.85
N ILE A 40 -3.20 -7.60 8.07
CA ILE A 40 -3.60 -8.28 9.32
C ILE A 40 -5.12 -8.16 9.52
N PHE A 41 -5.69 -6.98 9.29
CA PHE A 41 -7.12 -6.73 9.42
C PHE A 41 -7.95 -7.62 8.48
N VAL A 42 -7.54 -7.73 7.21
CA VAL A 42 -8.20 -8.59 6.21
C VAL A 42 -8.08 -10.07 6.59
N LEU A 43 -6.89 -10.53 6.97
CA LEU A 43 -6.67 -11.92 7.38
C LEU A 43 -7.45 -12.29 8.64
N TRP A 44 -7.52 -11.38 9.61
CA TRP A 44 -8.29 -11.57 10.83
C TRP A 44 -9.80 -11.65 10.53
N GLY A 45 -10.32 -10.73 9.72
CA GLY A 45 -11.72 -10.73 9.29
C GLY A 45 -12.10 -11.99 8.52
N ALA A 46 -11.23 -12.42 7.61
CA ALA A 46 -11.43 -13.63 6.81
C ALA A 46 -11.42 -14.92 7.63
N LYS A 47 -10.56 -15.02 8.66
CA LYS A 47 -10.55 -16.17 9.58
C LYS A 47 -11.79 -16.24 10.46
N LYS A 48 -12.32 -15.09 10.87
CA LYS A 48 -13.45 -15.02 11.81
C LYS A 48 -14.80 -15.15 11.12
N PHE A 49 -14.93 -14.70 9.88
CA PHE A 49 -16.17 -14.70 9.12
C PHE A 49 -15.97 -15.38 7.76
N LYS A 50 -16.45 -16.62 7.64
CA LYS A 50 -16.51 -17.35 6.36
C LYS A 50 -17.25 -16.48 5.33
N ASN A 51 -16.68 -16.33 4.12
CA ASN A 51 -17.17 -15.52 3.00
C ASN A 51 -17.11 -13.98 3.13
N SER A 52 -16.57 -13.41 4.21
CA SER A 52 -16.48 -11.94 4.35
C SER A 52 -15.17 -11.33 3.86
N PHE A 53 -14.26 -12.11 3.25
CA PHE A 53 -12.94 -11.63 2.79
C PHE A 53 -13.06 -10.36 1.94
N ASN A 54 -13.97 -10.35 0.98
CA ASN A 54 -14.20 -9.21 0.09
C ASN A 54 -14.62 -7.95 0.87
N ALA A 55 -15.51 -8.08 1.85
CA ALA A 55 -15.98 -6.96 2.65
C ALA A 55 -14.86 -6.35 3.50
N PHE A 56 -14.05 -7.19 4.16
CA PHE A 56 -12.90 -6.73 4.93
C PHE A 56 -11.82 -6.12 4.04
N PHE A 57 -11.61 -6.67 2.84
CA PHE A 57 -10.68 -6.11 1.86
C PHE A 57 -11.09 -4.70 1.39
N PHE A 58 -12.36 -4.51 1.00
CA PHE A 58 -12.85 -3.19 0.62
C PHE A 58 -12.83 -2.20 1.80
N ALA A 59 -13.16 -2.66 3.02
CA ALA A 59 -13.03 -1.82 4.22
C ALA A 59 -11.57 -1.40 4.46
N ALA A 60 -10.61 -2.32 4.31
CA ALA A 60 -9.19 -2.02 4.40
C ALA A 60 -8.74 -1.00 3.34
N MET A 61 -9.25 -1.11 2.11
CA MET A 61 -8.97 -0.17 1.03
C MET A 61 -9.47 1.25 1.35
N ILE A 62 -10.67 1.36 1.94
CA ILE A 62 -11.24 2.64 2.38
C ILE A 62 -10.39 3.24 3.51
N ILE A 63 -10.05 2.44 4.53
CA ILE A 63 -9.18 2.87 5.64
C ILE A 63 -7.85 3.38 5.09
N ARG A 64 -7.25 2.66 4.13
CA ARG A 64 -5.99 3.02 3.49
C ARG A 64 -6.08 4.37 2.77
N PHE A 65 -7.17 4.61 2.04
CA PHE A 65 -7.42 5.87 1.35
C PHE A 65 -7.53 7.04 2.34
N PHE A 66 -8.38 6.92 3.38
CA PHE A 66 -8.54 7.99 4.37
C PHE A 66 -7.26 8.23 5.19
N ALA A 67 -6.56 7.17 5.60
CA ALA A 67 -5.27 7.30 6.28
C ALA A 67 -4.25 8.06 5.42
N SER A 68 -4.22 7.79 4.12
CA SER A 68 -3.35 8.48 3.16
C SER A 68 -3.69 9.97 3.03
N VAL A 69 -4.98 10.31 2.94
CA VAL A 69 -5.45 11.70 2.89
C VAL A 69 -5.09 12.44 4.17
N ILE A 70 -5.32 11.84 5.33
CA ILE A 70 -4.96 12.42 6.64
C ILE A 70 -3.45 12.67 6.70
N PHE A 71 -2.64 11.68 6.31
CA PHE A 71 -1.18 11.81 6.33
C PHE A 71 -0.68 12.97 5.46
N ILE A 72 -1.17 13.08 4.22
CA ILE A 72 -0.83 14.20 3.33
C ILE A 72 -1.26 15.53 3.96
N THR A 73 -2.48 15.60 4.50
CA THR A 73 -3.03 16.83 5.08
C THR A 73 -2.20 17.30 6.27
N VAL A 74 -1.85 16.38 7.18
CA VAL A 74 -0.99 16.66 8.33
C VAL A 74 0.39 17.14 7.88
N ALA A 75 0.98 16.50 6.87
CA ALA A 75 2.28 16.89 6.35
C ALA A 75 2.25 18.29 5.73
N VAL A 76 1.22 18.62 4.96
CA VAL A 76 1.05 19.96 4.35
C VAL A 76 0.82 21.03 5.42
N VAL A 77 -0.04 20.78 6.41
CA VAL A 77 -0.31 21.72 7.51
C VAL A 77 0.91 21.94 8.40
N ALA A 78 1.79 20.95 8.53
CA ALA A 78 3.07 21.08 9.23
C ALA A 78 4.10 22.00 8.52
N GLY A 79 3.76 22.57 7.35
CA GLY A 79 4.58 23.56 6.67
C GLY A 79 5.78 22.96 5.92
N ILE A 80 5.64 21.73 5.40
CA ILE A 80 6.69 21.12 4.57
C ILE A 80 7.03 21.98 3.36
N GLN A 81 8.32 22.08 3.07
CA GLN A 81 8.83 22.75 1.88
C GLN A 81 8.55 21.89 0.64
N ALA A 82 8.56 22.49 -0.55
CA ALA A 82 8.39 21.75 -1.82
C ALA A 82 7.18 20.78 -1.83
N VAL A 83 6.01 21.27 -1.37
CA VAL A 83 4.75 20.50 -1.28
C VAL A 83 4.46 19.71 -2.55
N LEU A 84 4.69 20.29 -3.72
CA LEU A 84 4.40 19.66 -5.01
C LEU A 84 5.28 18.42 -5.26
N VAL A 85 6.56 18.48 -4.86
CA VAL A 85 7.51 17.34 -4.93
C VAL A 85 7.12 16.27 -3.91
N PHE A 86 6.72 16.67 -2.70
CA PHE A 86 6.24 15.73 -1.68
C PHE A 86 4.99 14.98 -2.14
N VAL A 87 3.98 15.70 -2.64
CA VAL A 87 2.72 15.11 -3.11
C VAL A 87 2.97 14.20 -4.30
N ALA A 88 3.83 14.58 -5.26
CA ALA A 88 4.20 13.72 -6.39
C ALA A 88 4.88 12.43 -5.92
N ASN A 89 5.87 12.52 -5.03
CA ASN A 89 6.53 11.34 -4.44
C ASN A 89 5.52 10.44 -3.71
N PHE A 90 4.64 11.03 -2.92
CA PHE A 90 3.58 10.31 -2.21
C PHE A 90 2.66 9.57 -3.18
N PHE A 91 2.22 10.24 -4.25
CA PHE A 91 1.28 9.68 -5.21
C PHE A 91 1.89 8.53 -6.01
N VAL A 92 3.15 8.66 -6.45
CA VAL A 92 3.87 7.57 -7.12
C VAL A 92 4.02 6.37 -6.20
N LEU A 93 4.46 6.58 -4.96
CA LEU A 93 4.57 5.51 -3.97
C LEU A 93 3.22 4.87 -3.66
N TYR A 94 2.17 5.67 -3.50
CA TYR A 94 0.80 5.20 -3.29
C TYR A 94 0.38 4.25 -4.41
N LEU A 95 0.52 4.67 -5.67
CA LEU A 95 0.15 3.85 -6.83
C LEU A 95 0.97 2.56 -6.91
N CYS A 96 2.29 2.63 -6.72
CA CYS A 96 3.13 1.44 -6.72
C CYS A 96 2.66 0.44 -5.66
N PHE A 97 2.53 0.88 -4.40
CA PHE A 97 2.05 0.02 -3.31
C PHE A 97 0.65 -0.54 -3.61
N GLN A 98 -0.23 0.27 -4.18
CA GLN A 98 -1.62 -0.12 -4.46
C GLN A 98 -1.73 -1.17 -5.58
N VAL A 99 -0.99 -0.99 -6.67
CA VAL A 99 -1.01 -1.91 -7.82
C VAL A 99 -0.43 -3.26 -7.45
N PHE A 100 0.70 -3.30 -6.74
CA PHE A 100 1.28 -4.56 -6.31
C PHE A 100 0.35 -5.32 -5.37
N GLU A 101 -0.33 -4.63 -4.45
CA GLU A 101 -1.26 -5.28 -3.51
C GLU A 101 -2.46 -5.89 -4.24
N ILE A 102 -3.13 -5.14 -5.11
CA ILE A 102 -4.29 -5.64 -5.88
C ILE A 102 -3.89 -6.80 -6.78
N THR A 103 -2.76 -6.69 -7.50
CA THR A 103 -2.33 -7.72 -8.45
C THR A 103 -1.91 -9.01 -7.74
N SER A 104 -1.22 -8.90 -6.60
CA SER A 104 -0.83 -10.06 -5.79
C SER A 104 -2.06 -10.80 -5.27
N LEU A 105 -3.11 -10.08 -4.87
CA LEU A 105 -4.37 -10.66 -4.44
C LEU A 105 -5.13 -11.36 -5.58
N VAL A 106 -5.31 -10.69 -6.72
CA VAL A 106 -6.03 -11.26 -7.88
C VAL A 106 -5.34 -12.52 -8.39
N THR A 107 -4.01 -12.53 -8.42
CA THR A 107 -3.23 -13.69 -8.88
C THR A 107 -3.35 -14.86 -7.91
N ASN A 108 -3.29 -14.59 -6.60
CA ASN A 108 -3.42 -15.63 -5.58
C ASN A 108 -4.85 -16.20 -5.53
N LEU A 109 -5.87 -15.38 -5.78
CA LEU A 109 -7.27 -15.80 -5.86
C LEU A 109 -7.54 -16.66 -7.12
N ARG A 110 -6.93 -16.32 -8.26
CA ARG A 110 -7.03 -17.10 -9.51
C ARG A 110 -6.47 -18.51 -9.33
N ALA A 111 -5.33 -18.66 -8.65
CA ALA A 111 -4.70 -19.96 -8.43
C ALA A 111 -5.59 -20.93 -7.60
N HIS A 112 -6.42 -20.41 -6.70
CA HIS A 112 -7.38 -21.22 -5.94
C HIS A 112 -8.59 -21.67 -6.77
N LEU A 113 -8.99 -20.92 -7.80
CA LEU A 113 -10.11 -21.28 -8.68
C LEU A 113 -9.72 -22.30 -9.76
N GLU A 114 -8.43 -22.45 -10.02
CA GLU A 114 -7.89 -23.36 -11.05
C GLU A 114 -7.57 -24.77 -10.50
N ASN A 115 -7.74 -25.01 -9.19
CA ASN A 115 -7.55 -26.33 -8.59
C ASN A 115 -8.90 -27.05 -8.42
N PRO A 116 -9.23 -28.07 -9.25
CA PRO A 116 -10.54 -28.75 -9.23
C PRO A 116 -10.74 -29.73 -8.06
N GLN A 117 -9.87 -29.75 -7.04
CA GLN A 117 -9.89 -30.79 -6.00
C GLN A 117 -10.90 -30.59 -4.86
N ASP A 118 -11.69 -29.51 -4.83
CA ASP A 118 -12.71 -29.24 -3.80
C ASP A 118 -14.14 -29.68 -4.19
N GLU A 119 -14.31 -30.52 -5.22
CA GLU A 119 -15.61 -31.12 -5.62
C GLU A 119 -15.78 -32.57 -5.15
N ASN A 120 -15.10 -33.01 -4.08
CA ASN A 120 -15.29 -34.35 -3.50
C ASN A 120 -15.01 -34.38 -1.98
N ILE A 121 -15.70 -33.55 -1.17
CA ILE A 121 -16.01 -33.84 0.25
C ILE A 121 -17.41 -33.32 0.58
#